data_AF-A0A970D2Q4-F1
#
_entry.id   AF-A0A970D2Q4-F1
#
_cell.length_a   1.000
_cell.length_b   1.000
_cell.length_c   1.000
_cell.angle_alpha   90.00
_cell.angle_beta   90.00
_cell.angle_gamma   90.00
#
_symmetry.space_group_name_H-M   'P 1'
#
loop_
_entity.id
_entity.type
_entity.pdbx_description
1 polymer ?
#
loop_
_entity_poly.entity_id
_entity_poly.type
_entity_poly.pdbx_seq_one_letter_code
_entity_poly.pdbx_strand_id
1 'polypeptide(L)'
;MGFRNFIKSQFIEVIEWTDSSMDTIVYRFPVANKEIKMGAMLNVRESQVAIFVNQGELADVFGPGLYELSTNNLPILCKLKAWKYGFNSPFKAEVYFVNTKQFLDQKWGTQSPVPMMDPMFGQIEVRARGTYSFKVSDPATFMREVFGTKDSLKTSEIVSQLRSYIIQYIKDTMAESKLSFFDLQANLVEFSDKVKENLSIKLTPLGLEMMSLAIEDFSMPDELMQAYREGSKYNLIGGFDRHVKNETLKALNTAAANEGGMAGIGATLGAGVLFGNMMNKGFSQPSQPATSEKVLCPNCRAEIKVDSKFCSNCGKPVGMDTTTCVKCNAEIPKESKFCMNCGAPQIKEKICTECGAKLSVKAKFCGECGTPV
;
A
#
# COMPACT_ATOMS: atom_id res chain seq x y z
N MET A 1 35.37 21.73 -64.41
CA MET A 1 34.17 22.53 -64.04
C MET A 1 33.12 22.24 -65.09
N GLY A 2 31.87 21.85 -64.86
CA GLY A 2 31.09 21.59 -63.66
C GLY A 2 29.69 21.23 -64.17
N PHE A 3 29.36 19.94 -64.18
CA PHE A 3 28.02 19.42 -64.56
C PHE A 3 27.47 18.42 -63.53
N ARG A 4 28.18 18.25 -62.41
CA ARG A 4 27.90 17.22 -61.39
C ARG A 4 27.31 17.75 -60.08
N ASN A 5 27.01 19.05 -60.00
CA ASN A 5 26.48 19.68 -58.78
C ASN A 5 24.97 20.03 -58.82
N PHE A 6 24.23 19.63 -59.87
CA PHE A 6 22.83 20.04 -60.02
C PHE A 6 21.80 18.96 -59.67
N ILE A 7 22.20 17.69 -59.46
CA ILE A 7 21.25 16.58 -59.27
C ILE A 7 21.04 16.20 -57.78
N LYS A 8 21.71 16.85 -56.82
CA LYS A 8 21.62 16.47 -55.38
C LYS A 8 20.71 17.33 -54.50
N SER A 9 19.97 18.32 -55.02
CA SER A 9 19.11 19.19 -54.17
C SER A 9 17.62 18.85 -54.18
N GLN A 10 17.19 17.86 -54.96
CA GLN A 10 15.77 17.54 -55.21
C GLN A 10 15.24 16.32 -54.44
N PHE A 11 16.02 15.71 -53.54
CA PHE A 11 15.43 14.72 -52.64
C PHE A 11 14.58 15.46 -51.60
N ILE A 12 13.27 15.30 -51.71
CA ILE A 12 12.32 15.54 -50.63
C ILE A 12 12.90 14.83 -49.39
N GLU A 13 13.18 15.61 -48.35
CA GLU A 13 13.75 15.08 -47.11
C GLU A 13 12.66 14.26 -46.42
N VAL A 14 12.88 12.94 -46.36
CA VAL A 14 11.99 12.03 -45.62
C VAL A 14 12.45 12.01 -44.17
N ILE A 15 11.61 12.52 -43.29
CA ILE A 15 11.82 12.51 -41.85
C ILE A 15 11.12 11.28 -41.29
N GLU A 16 11.91 10.30 -40.86
CA GLU A 16 11.40 9.09 -40.24
C GLU A 16 12.36 8.58 -39.17
N TRP A 17 11.82 7.83 -38.21
CA TRP A 17 12.64 7.12 -37.24
C TRP A 17 12.12 5.70 -37.04
N THR A 18 13.03 4.74 -37.14
CA THR A 18 12.82 3.34 -36.75
C THR A 18 13.57 3.08 -35.45
N ASP A 19 12.82 2.83 -34.39
CA ASP A 19 13.40 2.39 -33.13
C ASP A 19 13.78 0.91 -33.22
N SER A 20 15.07 0.61 -33.21
CA SER A 20 15.59 -0.76 -33.08
C SER A 20 15.73 -1.22 -31.63
N SER A 21 15.49 -0.33 -30.67
CA SER A 21 15.61 -0.60 -29.24
C SER A 21 14.26 -0.92 -28.59
N MET A 22 14.30 -1.49 -27.38
CA MET A 22 13.11 -1.68 -26.56
C MET A 22 13.00 -0.66 -25.42
N ASP A 23 14.02 0.18 -25.23
CA ASP A 23 14.16 1.08 -24.09
C ASP A 23 14.11 2.56 -24.44
N THR A 24 14.16 2.94 -25.73
CA THR A 24 14.10 4.35 -26.14
C THR A 24 12.65 4.84 -26.12
N ILE A 25 12.40 5.90 -25.36
CA ILE A 25 11.08 6.55 -25.27
C ILE A 25 10.99 7.72 -26.25
N VAL A 26 12.04 8.54 -26.29
CA VAL A 26 12.08 9.76 -27.11
C VAL A 26 13.35 9.79 -27.93
N TYR A 27 13.21 10.26 -29.17
CA TYR A 27 14.31 10.53 -30.08
C TYR A 27 14.04 11.82 -30.86
N ARG A 28 14.96 12.78 -30.78
CA ARG A 28 14.94 13.98 -31.64
C ARG A 28 15.64 13.67 -32.95
N PHE A 29 14.94 13.89 -34.05
CA PHE A 29 15.51 13.71 -35.38
C PHE A 29 16.60 14.78 -35.64
N PRO A 30 17.83 14.38 -36.04
CA PRO A 30 18.93 15.30 -36.25
C PRO A 30 18.76 16.03 -37.59
N VAL A 31 18.42 17.32 -37.53
CA VAL A 31 18.35 18.19 -38.71
C VAL A 31 19.52 19.16 -38.68
N ALA A 32 20.25 19.29 -39.80
CA ALA A 32 21.33 20.26 -39.92
C ALA A 32 20.79 21.69 -39.73
N ASN A 33 21.40 22.45 -38.81
CA ASN A 33 20.95 23.79 -38.40
C ASN A 33 19.49 23.89 -37.92
N LYS A 34 18.82 22.76 -37.64
CA LYS A 34 17.38 22.68 -37.32
C LYS A 34 16.49 23.25 -38.44
N GLU A 35 16.95 23.23 -39.68
CA GLU A 35 16.23 23.79 -40.82
C GLU A 35 15.54 22.67 -41.62
N ILE A 36 14.20 22.61 -41.54
CA ILE A 36 13.42 21.65 -42.30
C ILE A 36 12.93 22.32 -43.59
N LYS A 37 13.10 21.63 -44.72
CA LYS A 37 12.62 22.09 -46.02
C LYS A 37 11.10 22.02 -46.12
N MET A 38 10.50 22.98 -46.80
CA MET A 38 9.07 22.93 -47.15
C MET A 38 8.79 21.73 -48.07
N GLY A 39 7.71 21.01 -47.80
CA GLY A 39 7.34 19.80 -48.54
C GLY A 39 8.12 18.55 -48.13
N ALA A 40 8.88 18.61 -47.03
CA ALA A 40 9.46 17.41 -46.42
C ALA A 40 8.35 16.42 -46.02
N MET A 41 8.62 15.12 -46.16
CA MET A 41 7.65 14.08 -45.86
C MET A 41 7.95 13.51 -44.49
N LEU A 42 7.02 13.64 -43.55
CA LEU A 42 7.08 13.06 -42.23
C LEU A 42 6.37 11.70 -42.24
N ASN A 43 7.13 10.63 -42.04
CA ASN A 43 6.60 9.27 -41.94
C ASN A 43 6.60 8.85 -40.47
N VAL A 44 5.41 8.81 -39.86
CA VAL A 44 5.21 8.38 -38.47
C VAL A 44 4.72 6.93 -38.48
N ARG A 45 5.41 6.07 -37.74
CA ARG A 45 5.10 4.63 -37.71
C ARG A 45 4.03 4.30 -36.68
N GLU A 46 3.53 3.07 -36.75
CA GLU A 46 2.64 2.52 -35.72
C GLU A 46 3.33 2.52 -34.34
N SER A 47 2.53 2.74 -33.29
CA SER A 47 3.02 2.88 -31.90
C SER A 47 4.05 3.99 -31.70
N GLN A 48 4.00 5.02 -32.55
CA GLN A 48 4.87 6.19 -32.52
C GLN A 48 4.03 7.44 -32.80
N VAL A 49 4.49 8.56 -32.25
CA VAL A 49 3.95 9.90 -32.49
C VAL A 49 5.13 10.82 -32.80
N ALA A 50 4.92 11.79 -33.69
CA ALA A 50 5.90 12.83 -33.95
C ALA A 50 5.39 14.19 -33.43
N ILE A 51 6.12 14.79 -32.48
CA ILE A 51 5.87 16.14 -32.00
C ILE A 51 6.72 17.09 -32.83
N PHE A 52 6.05 18.10 -33.39
CA PHE A 52 6.68 19.12 -34.20
C PHE A 52 6.75 20.42 -33.42
N VAL A 53 7.96 20.95 -33.27
CA VAL A 53 8.26 22.17 -32.53
C VAL A 53 8.77 23.21 -33.51
N ASN A 54 8.15 24.38 -33.53
CA ASN A 54 8.58 25.48 -34.39
C ASN A 54 8.98 26.68 -33.54
N GLN A 55 10.20 27.18 -33.75
CA GLN A 55 10.72 28.35 -33.02
C GLN A 55 10.58 28.28 -31.48
N GLY A 56 10.62 27.07 -30.92
CA GLY A 56 10.51 26.83 -29.47
C GLY A 56 9.08 26.62 -28.96
N GLU A 57 8.07 26.69 -29.82
CA GLU A 57 6.68 26.39 -29.46
C GLU A 57 6.24 25.04 -30.02
N LEU A 58 5.50 24.26 -29.21
CA LEU A 58 4.85 23.03 -29.68
C LEU A 58 3.78 23.40 -30.70
N ALA A 59 4.01 23.02 -31.95
CA ALA A 59 3.18 23.43 -33.08
C ALA A 59 2.16 22.37 -33.50
N ASP A 60 2.54 21.08 -33.46
CA ASP A 60 1.60 19.98 -33.74
C ASP A 60 2.07 18.62 -33.22
N VAL A 61 1.15 17.65 -33.17
CA VAL A 61 1.39 16.27 -32.75
C VAL A 61 0.78 15.32 -33.79
N PHE A 62 1.64 14.63 -34.53
CA PHE A 62 1.27 13.72 -35.62
C PHE A 62 1.21 12.27 -35.14
N GLY A 63 0.05 11.64 -35.28
CA GLY A 63 -0.11 10.18 -35.09
C GLY A 63 0.46 9.37 -36.26
N PRO A 64 0.31 8.03 -36.25
CA PRO A 64 0.79 7.17 -37.34
C PRO A 64 0.26 7.60 -38.70
N GLY A 65 1.12 7.60 -39.72
CA GLY A 65 0.77 8.01 -41.09
C GLY A 65 1.88 8.78 -41.81
N LEU A 66 1.59 9.11 -43.06
CA LEU A 66 2.47 9.90 -43.91
C LEU A 66 1.91 11.33 -44.06
N TYR A 67 2.71 12.32 -43.69
CA TYR A 67 2.31 13.73 -43.69
C TYR A 67 3.27 14.55 -44.52
N GLU A 68 2.74 15.46 -45.34
CA GLU A 68 3.53 16.49 -45.99
C GLU A 68 3.63 17.71 -45.06
N LEU A 69 4.86 18.08 -44.69
CA LEU A 69 5.13 19.24 -43.86
C LEU A 69 5.05 20.51 -44.72
N SER A 70 3.85 21.11 -44.72
CA SER A 70 3.55 22.38 -45.37
C SER A 70 2.83 23.34 -44.41
N THR A 71 2.93 24.64 -44.68
CA THR A 71 2.31 25.73 -43.89
C THR A 71 0.78 25.69 -43.86
N ASN A 72 0.15 24.90 -44.73
CA ASN A 72 -1.32 24.79 -44.78
C ASN A 72 -1.87 23.72 -43.85
N ASN A 73 -1.07 22.71 -43.47
CA ASN A 73 -1.54 21.55 -42.69
C ASN A 73 -1.17 21.63 -41.20
N LEU A 74 -0.54 22.74 -40.78
CA LEU A 74 -0.11 22.97 -39.39
C LEU A 74 -0.99 24.07 -38.75
N PRO A 75 -1.92 23.74 -37.83
CA PRO A 75 -2.92 24.67 -37.29
C PRO A 75 -2.31 25.87 -36.55
N ILE A 76 -1.19 25.67 -35.85
CA ILE A 76 -0.52 26.73 -35.06
C ILE A 76 0.34 27.63 -35.96
N LEU A 77 0.96 27.08 -37.02
CA LEU A 77 1.68 27.90 -38.02
C LEU A 77 0.74 28.80 -38.82
N CYS A 78 -0.54 28.41 -38.97
CA CYS A 78 -1.54 29.27 -39.58
C CYS A 78 -1.81 30.56 -38.79
N LYS A 79 -1.59 30.58 -37.45
CA LYS A 79 -1.73 31.81 -36.64
C LYS A 79 -0.52 32.74 -36.76
N LEU A 80 0.63 32.23 -37.18
CA LEU A 80 1.87 32.98 -37.46
C LEU A 80 1.95 33.49 -38.91
N LYS A 81 0.88 33.33 -39.72
CA LYS A 81 0.74 33.74 -41.14
C LYS A 81 0.94 35.23 -41.46
N ALA A 82 1.39 36.06 -40.51
CA ALA A 82 1.62 37.48 -40.74
C ALA A 82 3.04 37.84 -41.26
N TRP A 83 3.83 36.88 -41.77
CA TRP A 83 5.15 37.20 -42.31
C TRP A 83 5.09 37.51 -43.81
N LYS A 84 5.45 38.76 -44.17
CA LYS A 84 5.27 39.42 -45.47
C LYS A 84 6.27 39.03 -46.58
N TYR A 85 7.01 37.94 -46.48
CA TYR A 85 8.05 37.61 -47.48
C TYR A 85 7.96 36.14 -47.92
N GLY A 86 7.85 35.94 -49.25
CA GLY A 86 7.51 34.66 -49.91
C GLY A 86 8.26 33.42 -49.39
N PHE A 87 7.48 32.38 -49.10
CA PHE A 87 7.83 31.24 -48.26
C PHE A 87 8.42 30.03 -49.02
N ASN A 88 9.54 30.24 -49.72
CA ASN A 88 10.39 29.13 -50.23
C ASN A 88 11.64 28.92 -49.36
N SER A 89 11.68 29.48 -48.15
CA SER A 89 12.83 29.40 -47.24
C SER A 89 12.64 28.28 -46.20
N PRO A 90 13.70 27.51 -45.87
CA PRO A 90 13.70 26.61 -44.73
C PRO A 90 13.27 27.32 -43.45
N PHE A 91 12.60 26.60 -42.55
CA PHE A 91 12.16 27.13 -41.25
C PHE A 91 12.86 26.37 -40.11
N LYS A 92 13.08 27.07 -38.99
CA LYS A 92 13.72 26.49 -37.79
C LYS A 92 12.72 25.65 -37.00
N ALA A 93 12.86 24.34 -37.08
CA ALA A 93 12.00 23.39 -36.39
C ALA A 93 12.73 22.15 -35.91
N GLU A 94 12.09 21.47 -34.97
CA GLU A 94 12.55 20.22 -34.37
C GLU A 94 11.43 19.19 -34.46
N VAL A 95 11.81 17.94 -34.76
CA VAL A 95 10.89 16.80 -34.76
C VAL A 95 11.34 15.83 -33.68
N TYR A 96 10.45 15.57 -32.74
CA TYR A 96 10.63 14.58 -31.68
C TYR A 96 9.73 13.41 -31.97
N PHE A 97 10.30 12.23 -32.16
CA PHE A 97 9.54 11.01 -32.16
C PHE A 97 9.42 10.46 -30.74
N VAL A 98 8.20 10.10 -30.36
CA VAL A 98 7.86 9.54 -29.06
C VAL A 98 7.21 8.18 -29.28
N ASN A 99 7.77 7.15 -28.67
CA ASN A 99 7.19 5.82 -28.69
C ASN A 99 5.99 5.74 -27.74
N THR A 100 4.85 5.32 -28.26
CA THR A 100 3.59 5.13 -27.52
C THR A 100 3.30 3.64 -27.26
N LYS A 101 4.19 2.74 -27.69
CA LYS A 101 4.19 1.32 -27.29
C LYS A 101 4.28 1.16 -25.78
N GLN A 102 3.88 -0.01 -25.28
CA GLN A 102 4.07 -0.35 -23.88
C GLN A 102 5.53 -0.72 -23.61
N PHE A 103 6.12 -0.11 -22.58
CA PHE A 103 7.41 -0.50 -22.02
C PHE A 103 7.15 -1.56 -20.96
N LEU A 104 7.38 -2.82 -21.35
CA LEU A 104 7.09 -4.01 -20.55
C LEU A 104 8.24 -4.35 -19.59
N ASP A 105 7.96 -5.24 -18.64
CA ASP A 105 8.94 -5.86 -17.71
C ASP A 105 9.84 -4.86 -16.98
N GLN A 106 9.27 -3.72 -16.58
CA GLN A 106 9.99 -2.76 -15.74
C GLN A 106 9.95 -3.25 -14.30
N LYS A 107 11.10 -3.33 -13.64
CA LYS A 107 11.19 -3.88 -12.29
C LYS A 107 11.04 -2.80 -11.24
N TRP A 108 10.34 -3.13 -10.16
CA TRP A 108 10.25 -2.29 -8.97
C TRP A 108 10.48 -3.14 -7.72
N GLY A 109 10.92 -2.50 -6.64
CA GLY A 109 11.10 -3.16 -5.36
C GLY A 109 11.56 -2.19 -4.28
N THR A 110 11.21 -2.49 -3.04
CA THR A 110 11.60 -1.73 -1.86
C THR A 110 13.11 -1.80 -1.67
N GLN A 111 13.81 -0.66 -1.66
CA GLN A 111 15.27 -0.62 -1.43
C GLN A 111 15.64 -0.96 0.02
N SER A 112 14.77 -0.57 0.96
CA SER A 112 14.85 -0.90 2.39
C SER A 112 13.51 -1.48 2.83
N PRO A 113 13.47 -2.25 3.93
CA PRO A 113 12.21 -2.62 4.56
C PRO A 113 11.33 -1.41 4.81
N VAL A 114 10.03 -1.64 4.75
CA VAL A 114 8.98 -0.64 4.88
C VAL A 114 8.18 -0.97 6.13
N PRO A 115 8.00 -0.04 7.08
CA PRO A 115 7.16 -0.30 8.24
C PRO A 115 5.69 -0.43 7.82
N MET A 116 5.02 -1.42 8.37
CA MET A 116 3.60 -1.71 8.23
C MET A 116 3.01 -1.94 9.62
N MET A 117 1.83 -1.36 9.87
CA MET A 117 1.04 -1.70 11.05
C MET A 117 0.17 -2.91 10.73
N ASP A 118 0.52 -4.06 11.28
CA ASP A 118 -0.19 -5.31 11.11
C ASP A 118 -1.14 -5.57 12.31
N PRO A 119 -2.42 -5.90 12.09
CA PRO A 119 -3.37 -6.18 13.17
C PRO A 119 -2.99 -7.37 14.06
N MET A 120 -2.27 -8.36 13.53
CA MET A 120 -1.84 -9.58 14.22
C MET A 120 -0.47 -9.41 14.89
N PHE A 121 0.49 -8.80 14.22
CA PHE A 121 1.89 -8.72 14.68
C PHE A 121 2.31 -7.36 15.25
N GLY A 122 1.46 -6.34 15.14
CA GLY A 122 1.85 -4.97 15.48
C GLY A 122 2.69 -4.33 14.39
N GLN A 123 3.67 -3.51 14.74
CA GLN A 123 4.54 -2.86 13.76
C GLN A 123 5.58 -3.85 13.23
N ILE A 124 5.46 -4.22 11.96
CA ILE A 124 6.39 -5.10 11.26
C ILE A 124 7.08 -4.35 10.13
N GLU A 125 8.21 -4.87 9.67
CA GLU A 125 8.84 -4.37 8.46
C GLU A 125 8.57 -5.33 7.30
N VAL A 126 8.19 -4.81 6.14
CA VAL A 126 7.89 -5.62 4.96
C VAL A 126 8.78 -5.22 3.79
N ARG A 127 9.13 -6.18 2.95
CA ARG A 127 9.76 -5.95 1.65
C ARG A 127 8.79 -6.38 0.57
N ALA A 128 8.77 -5.64 -0.54
CA ALA A 128 7.92 -5.94 -1.67
C ALA A 128 8.69 -5.72 -2.97
N ARG A 129 8.41 -6.55 -3.97
CA ARG A 129 8.95 -6.41 -5.32
C ARG A 129 7.99 -6.92 -6.38
N GLY A 130 8.22 -6.52 -7.60
CA GLY A 130 7.52 -7.05 -8.75
C GLY A 130 7.86 -6.29 -10.02
N THR A 131 6.91 -6.30 -10.93
CA THR A 131 7.05 -5.73 -12.27
C THR A 131 5.92 -4.76 -12.57
N TYR A 132 6.15 -3.88 -13.53
CA TYR A 132 5.16 -2.94 -14.03
C TYR A 132 5.39 -2.69 -15.52
N SER A 133 4.37 -2.18 -16.17
CA SER A 133 4.46 -1.66 -17.54
C SER A 133 3.79 -0.31 -17.63
N PHE A 134 4.29 0.53 -18.52
CA PHE A 134 3.76 1.86 -18.74
C PHE A 134 3.85 2.22 -20.23
N LYS A 135 3.13 3.26 -20.63
CA LYS A 135 3.27 3.88 -21.96
C LYS A 135 3.18 5.39 -21.83
N VAL A 136 3.61 6.09 -22.87
CA VAL A 136 3.32 7.52 -23.02
C VAL A 136 1.90 7.65 -23.61
N SER A 137 0.99 8.24 -22.85
CA SER A 137 -0.41 8.44 -23.24
C SER A 137 -0.67 9.84 -23.80
N ASP A 138 0.03 10.85 -23.31
CA ASP A 138 -0.02 12.23 -23.82
C ASP A 138 1.41 12.73 -24.13
N PRO A 139 1.86 12.60 -25.40
CA PRO A 139 3.19 13.04 -25.81
C PRO A 139 3.44 14.55 -25.62
N ALA A 140 2.42 15.40 -25.78
CA ALA A 140 2.58 16.85 -25.64
C ALA A 140 2.80 17.25 -24.18
N THR A 141 2.08 16.62 -23.26
CA THR A 141 2.30 16.81 -21.81
C THR A 141 3.62 16.18 -21.38
N PHE A 142 3.95 14.99 -21.87
CA PHE A 142 5.24 14.34 -21.60
C PHE A 142 6.44 15.18 -22.04
N MET A 143 6.35 15.89 -23.18
CA MET A 143 7.36 16.84 -23.62
C MET A 143 7.52 18.00 -22.64
N ARG A 144 6.42 18.63 -22.25
CA ARG A 144 6.46 19.83 -21.39
C ARG A 144 6.96 19.52 -19.98
N GLU A 145 6.56 18.37 -19.43
CA GLU A 145 6.77 18.05 -18.01
C GLU A 145 7.99 17.15 -17.75
N VAL A 146 8.42 16.33 -18.72
CA VAL A 146 9.44 15.29 -18.48
C VAL A 146 10.73 15.50 -19.26
N PHE A 147 10.67 15.49 -20.60
CA PHE A 147 11.91 15.45 -21.40
C PHE A 147 12.35 16.80 -21.98
N GLY A 148 11.45 17.78 -22.07
CA GLY A 148 11.75 19.13 -22.55
C GLY A 148 12.46 19.12 -23.91
N THR A 149 13.70 19.59 -23.94
CA THR A 149 14.51 19.71 -25.17
C THR A 149 15.50 18.57 -25.38
N LYS A 150 15.45 17.52 -24.56
CA LYS A 150 16.43 16.43 -24.56
C LYS A 150 16.40 15.63 -25.86
N ASP A 151 17.58 15.35 -26.40
CA ASP A 151 17.74 14.70 -27.71
C ASP A 151 17.28 13.24 -27.71
N SER A 152 17.42 12.54 -26.59
CA SER A 152 16.88 11.19 -26.41
C SER A 152 16.60 10.90 -24.95
N LEU A 153 15.58 10.11 -24.69
CA LEU A 153 15.22 9.65 -23.34
C LEU A 153 15.01 8.13 -23.36
N LYS A 154 15.66 7.43 -22.44
CA LYS A 154 15.49 5.98 -22.23
C LYS A 154 14.70 5.66 -20.97
N THR A 155 14.15 4.44 -20.89
CA THR A 155 13.43 3.96 -19.70
C THR A 155 14.29 4.04 -18.43
N SER A 156 15.57 3.69 -18.50
CA SER A 156 16.51 3.70 -17.36
C SER A 156 16.58 5.05 -16.64
N GLU A 157 16.28 6.14 -17.34
CA GLU A 157 16.38 7.50 -16.81
C GLU A 157 15.15 7.93 -16.01
N ILE A 158 13.99 7.31 -16.23
CA ILE A 158 12.73 7.62 -15.51
C ILE A 158 12.32 6.52 -14.53
N VAL A 159 12.83 5.29 -14.70
CA VAL A 159 12.46 4.12 -13.89
C VAL A 159 12.68 4.34 -12.40
N SER A 160 13.73 5.08 -11.99
CA SER A 160 13.99 5.34 -10.56
C SER A 160 12.88 6.19 -9.91
N GLN A 161 12.37 7.18 -10.63
CA GLN A 161 11.29 8.05 -10.17
C GLN A 161 9.96 7.28 -10.13
N LEU A 162 9.65 6.52 -11.18
CA LEU A 162 8.45 5.69 -11.23
C LEU A 162 8.43 4.65 -10.10
N ARG A 163 9.56 3.97 -9.87
CA ARG A 163 9.72 3.04 -8.74
C ARG A 163 9.45 3.73 -7.39
N SER A 164 9.96 4.96 -7.21
CA SER A 164 9.73 5.72 -5.97
C SER A 164 8.25 6.02 -5.76
N TYR A 165 7.53 6.41 -6.82
CA TYR A 165 6.08 6.60 -6.75
C TYR A 165 5.34 5.29 -6.44
N ILE A 166 5.66 4.20 -7.12
CA ILE A 166 5.06 2.89 -6.84
C ILE A 166 5.21 2.53 -5.35
N ILE A 167 6.41 2.62 -4.80
CA ILE A 167 6.67 2.31 -3.39
C ILE A 167 5.87 3.23 -2.45
N GLN A 168 5.79 4.53 -2.78
CA GLN A 168 5.03 5.49 -1.99
C GLN A 168 3.54 5.13 -1.96
N TYR A 169 2.95 4.84 -3.11
CA TYR A 169 1.52 4.52 -3.22
C TYR A 169 1.18 3.13 -2.65
N ILE A 170 2.11 2.17 -2.71
CA ILE A 170 1.98 0.89 -1.99
C ILE A 170 1.88 1.15 -0.48
N LYS A 171 2.78 1.98 0.07
CA LYS A 171 2.79 2.30 1.50
C LYS A 171 1.48 2.94 1.95
N ASP A 172 1.02 3.91 1.18
CA ASP A 172 -0.21 4.65 1.46
C ASP A 172 -1.43 3.72 1.42
N THR A 173 -1.59 2.96 0.34
CA THR A 173 -2.71 2.02 0.16
C THR A 173 -2.69 0.92 1.24
N MET A 174 -1.51 0.43 1.63
CA MET A 174 -1.34 -0.55 2.71
C MET A 174 -1.82 0.02 4.05
N ALA A 175 -1.41 1.23 4.40
CA ALA A 175 -1.82 1.89 5.63
C ALA A 175 -3.34 2.17 5.68
N GLU A 176 -3.94 2.57 4.55
CA GLU A 176 -5.38 2.81 4.43
C GLU A 176 -6.21 1.54 4.54
N SER A 177 -5.72 0.43 3.97
CA SER A 177 -6.43 -0.85 3.91
C SER A 177 -6.69 -1.46 5.30
N LYS A 178 -5.78 -1.22 6.26
CA LYS A 178 -5.75 -1.85 7.60
C LYS A 178 -5.81 -3.38 7.55
N LEU A 179 -5.43 -3.97 6.42
CA LEU A 179 -5.36 -5.42 6.22
C LEU A 179 -4.12 -5.98 6.92
N SER A 180 -4.20 -7.25 7.36
CA SER A 180 -2.99 -7.94 7.81
C SER A 180 -2.09 -8.31 6.63
N PHE A 181 -0.85 -8.63 6.93
CA PHE A 181 0.16 -9.13 6.00
C PHE A 181 -0.36 -10.32 5.20
N PHE A 182 -1.05 -11.26 5.85
CA PHE A 182 -1.61 -12.44 5.19
C PHE A 182 -2.84 -12.10 4.34
N ASP A 183 -3.67 -11.15 4.77
CA ASP A 183 -4.81 -10.69 3.97
C ASP A 183 -4.33 -9.98 2.70
N LEU A 184 -3.28 -9.15 2.80
CA LEU A 184 -2.65 -8.51 1.64
C LEU A 184 -2.07 -9.56 0.69
N GLN A 185 -1.36 -10.57 1.21
CA GLN A 185 -0.84 -11.66 0.39
C GLN A 185 -1.93 -12.48 -0.30
N ALA A 186 -3.09 -12.65 0.34
CA ALA A 186 -4.22 -13.36 -0.25
C ALA A 186 -4.93 -12.57 -1.36
N ASN A 187 -4.82 -11.23 -1.35
CA ASN A 187 -5.55 -10.33 -2.26
C ASN A 187 -4.59 -9.39 -3.04
N LEU A 188 -3.46 -9.93 -3.51
CA LEU A 188 -2.42 -9.13 -4.16
C LEU A 188 -2.87 -8.47 -5.46
N VAL A 189 -3.80 -9.09 -6.20
CA VAL A 189 -4.29 -8.56 -7.48
C VAL A 189 -5.12 -7.30 -7.22
N GLU A 190 -6.12 -7.40 -6.35
CA GLU A 190 -7.00 -6.30 -5.97
C GLU A 190 -6.21 -5.16 -5.32
N PHE A 191 -5.23 -5.51 -4.48
CA PHE A 191 -4.33 -4.53 -3.89
C PHE A 191 -3.48 -3.82 -4.94
N SER A 192 -2.93 -4.56 -5.91
CA SER A 192 -2.12 -3.97 -6.99
C SER A 192 -2.94 -3.06 -7.90
N ASP A 193 -4.19 -3.43 -8.21
CA ASP A 193 -5.12 -2.61 -8.99
C ASP A 193 -5.47 -1.33 -8.25
N LYS A 194 -5.70 -1.39 -6.93
CA LYS A 194 -5.96 -0.20 -6.11
C LYS A 194 -4.77 0.75 -6.08
N VAL A 195 -3.55 0.22 -5.94
CA VAL A 195 -2.33 1.02 -5.99
C VAL A 195 -2.19 1.68 -7.37
N LYS A 196 -2.43 0.94 -8.45
CA LYS A 196 -2.37 1.46 -9.83
C LYS A 196 -3.39 2.58 -10.05
N GLU A 197 -4.62 2.44 -9.56
CA GLU A 197 -5.66 3.46 -9.63
C GLU A 197 -5.20 4.75 -8.92
N ASN A 198 -4.73 4.65 -7.68
CA ASN A 198 -4.27 5.81 -6.92
C ASN A 198 -3.05 6.49 -7.59
N LEU A 199 -2.11 5.68 -8.10
CA LEU A 199 -0.90 6.17 -8.77
C LEU A 199 -1.20 6.91 -10.08
N SER A 200 -2.31 6.59 -10.76
CA SER A 200 -2.72 7.25 -12.01
C SER A 200 -2.85 8.77 -11.87
N ILE A 201 -3.24 9.26 -10.68
CA ILE A 201 -3.36 10.68 -10.35
C ILE A 201 -2.01 11.40 -10.49
N LYS A 202 -0.91 10.70 -10.20
CA LYS A 202 0.44 11.27 -10.30
C LYS A 202 1.05 11.14 -11.69
N LEU A 203 0.69 10.10 -12.43
CA LEU A 203 1.27 9.81 -13.76
C LEU A 203 0.59 10.57 -14.90
N THR A 204 -0.73 10.78 -14.81
CA THR A 204 -1.50 11.48 -15.85
C THR A 204 -0.96 12.90 -16.13
N PRO A 205 -0.63 13.73 -15.12
CA PRO A 205 -0.04 15.04 -15.34
C PRO A 205 1.35 15.00 -15.98
N LEU A 206 2.03 13.84 -15.97
CA LEU A 206 3.31 13.65 -16.66
C LEU A 206 3.12 13.14 -18.09
N GLY A 207 1.88 12.93 -18.55
CA GLY A 207 1.59 12.30 -19.85
C GLY A 207 1.90 10.80 -19.89
N LEU A 208 1.97 10.15 -18.73
CA LEU A 208 2.26 8.72 -18.59
C LEU A 208 1.01 7.96 -18.12
N GLU A 209 0.87 6.73 -18.59
CA GLU A 209 -0.16 5.79 -18.15
C GLU A 209 0.48 4.49 -17.70
N MET A 210 0.12 4.03 -16.50
CA MET A 210 0.50 2.70 -16.03
C MET A 210 -0.45 1.67 -16.64
N MET A 211 0.10 0.70 -17.36
CA MET A 211 -0.66 -0.33 -18.05
C MET A 211 -0.86 -1.55 -17.14
N SER A 212 0.18 -1.96 -16.43
CA SER A 212 0.11 -3.01 -15.42
C SER A 212 1.00 -2.68 -14.23
N LEU A 213 0.58 -3.14 -13.06
CA LEU A 213 1.40 -3.23 -11.85
C LEU A 213 1.20 -4.65 -11.33
N ALA A 214 2.28 -5.31 -10.98
CA ALA A 214 2.26 -6.64 -10.39
C ALA A 214 3.13 -6.65 -9.14
N ILE A 215 2.63 -7.27 -8.08
CA ILE A 215 3.37 -7.57 -6.86
C ILE A 215 3.65 -9.07 -6.89
N GLU A 216 4.92 -9.42 -7.10
CA GLU A 216 5.34 -10.82 -7.24
C GLU A 216 5.70 -11.45 -5.90
N ASP A 217 6.21 -10.64 -4.98
CA ASP A 217 6.71 -11.10 -3.70
C ASP A 217 6.51 -10.01 -2.64
N PHE A 218 5.97 -10.43 -1.50
CA PHE A 218 5.69 -9.60 -0.33
C PHE A 218 6.11 -10.38 0.91
N SER A 219 7.21 -9.96 1.53
CA SER A 219 7.90 -10.71 2.58
C SER A 219 8.08 -9.90 3.85
N MET A 220 8.07 -10.58 4.98
CA MET A 220 8.40 -10.04 6.30
C MET A 220 9.68 -10.70 6.84
N PRO A 221 10.33 -10.19 7.91
CA PRO A 221 11.50 -10.81 8.52
C PRO A 221 11.34 -12.31 8.77
N ASP A 222 12.40 -13.07 8.47
CA ASP A 222 12.40 -14.53 8.60
C ASP A 222 12.09 -14.98 10.03
N GLU A 223 12.53 -14.23 11.03
CA GLU A 223 12.25 -14.49 12.45
C GLU A 223 10.73 -14.46 12.74
N LEU A 224 10.01 -13.47 12.19
CA LEU A 224 8.55 -13.37 12.34
C LEU A 224 7.83 -14.49 11.58
N MET A 225 8.30 -14.83 10.37
CA MET A 225 7.77 -15.98 9.61
C MET A 225 7.98 -17.31 10.34
N GLN A 226 9.14 -17.50 10.97
CA GLN A 226 9.45 -18.70 11.75
C GLN A 226 8.57 -18.77 13.01
N ALA A 227 8.46 -17.67 13.75
CA ALA A 227 7.60 -17.60 14.94
C ALA A 227 6.13 -17.89 14.59
N TYR A 228 5.63 -17.34 13.47
CA TYR A 228 4.29 -17.65 12.98
C TYR A 228 4.12 -19.13 12.63
N ARG A 229 5.08 -19.73 11.91
CA ARG A 229 5.04 -21.16 11.56
C ARG A 229 5.08 -22.04 12.80
N GLU A 230 5.87 -21.69 13.81
CA GLU A 230 5.94 -22.43 15.07
C GLU A 230 4.63 -22.34 15.86
N GLY A 231 4.08 -21.13 16.02
CA GLY A 231 2.75 -20.91 16.60
C GLY A 231 1.66 -21.68 15.86
N SER A 232 1.71 -21.69 14.53
CA SER A 232 0.77 -22.43 13.69
C SER A 232 0.88 -23.95 13.90
N LYS A 233 2.09 -24.50 14.08
CA LYS A 233 2.28 -25.91 14.44
C LYS A 233 1.57 -26.26 15.74
N TYR A 234 1.70 -25.42 16.77
CA TYR A 234 1.01 -25.62 18.05
C TYR A 234 -0.51 -25.56 17.90
N ASN A 235 -1.04 -24.63 17.09
CA ASN A 235 -2.47 -24.56 16.81
C ASN A 235 -2.99 -25.81 16.07
N LEU A 236 -2.25 -26.32 15.08
CA LEU A 236 -2.62 -27.52 14.32
C LEU A 236 -2.71 -28.78 15.20
N ILE A 237 -1.89 -28.89 16.25
CA ILE A 237 -1.91 -30.02 17.18
C ILE A 237 -2.87 -29.83 18.37
N GLY A 238 -3.77 -28.85 18.31
CA GLY A 238 -4.81 -28.62 19.33
C GLY A 238 -4.49 -27.53 20.34
N GLY A 239 -3.59 -26.60 20.00
CA GLY A 239 -3.18 -25.47 20.84
C GLY A 239 -1.97 -25.78 21.74
N PHE A 240 -1.37 -24.72 22.27
CA PHE A 240 -0.18 -24.83 23.13
C PHE A 240 -0.44 -25.70 24.37
N ASP A 241 -1.63 -25.62 24.97
CA ASP A 241 -2.03 -26.45 26.12
C ASP A 241 -1.97 -27.95 25.81
N ARG A 242 -2.39 -28.34 24.61
CA ARG A 242 -2.34 -29.75 24.15
C ARG A 242 -0.89 -30.18 23.94
N HIS A 243 -0.03 -29.31 23.40
CA HIS A 243 1.39 -29.59 23.24
C HIS A 243 2.08 -29.79 24.59
N VAL A 244 1.89 -28.87 25.54
CA VAL A 244 2.44 -28.99 26.89
C VAL A 244 1.96 -30.27 27.55
N LYS A 245 0.66 -30.59 27.45
CA LYS A 245 0.11 -31.85 27.97
C LYS A 245 0.78 -33.07 27.34
N ASN A 246 0.97 -33.09 26.02
CA ASN A 246 1.59 -34.20 25.31
C ASN A 246 3.08 -34.36 25.67
N GLU A 247 3.84 -33.28 25.76
CA GLU A 247 5.26 -33.32 26.18
C GLU A 247 5.40 -33.74 27.65
N THR A 248 4.49 -33.28 28.52
CA THR A 248 4.45 -33.72 29.92
C THR A 248 4.18 -35.22 30.01
N LEU A 249 3.23 -35.74 29.21
CA LEU A 249 2.94 -37.18 29.14
C LEU A 249 4.13 -37.98 28.60
N LYS A 250 4.83 -37.49 27.56
CA LYS A 250 6.04 -38.12 27.06
C LYS A 250 7.15 -38.14 28.11
N ALA A 251 7.39 -37.04 28.82
CA ALA A 251 8.40 -36.97 29.87
C ALA A 251 8.10 -37.97 31.01
N LEU A 252 6.84 -38.09 31.42
CA LEU A 252 6.40 -39.11 32.38
C LEU A 252 6.63 -40.53 31.86
N ASN A 253 6.30 -40.80 30.59
CA ASN A 253 6.50 -42.11 29.98
C ASN A 253 7.99 -42.46 29.82
N THR A 254 8.85 -41.52 29.42
CA THR A 254 10.30 -41.73 29.30
C THR A 254 10.96 -41.90 30.67
N ALA A 255 10.49 -41.19 31.70
CA ALA A 255 10.92 -41.42 33.08
C ALA A 255 10.49 -42.80 33.59
N ALA A 256 9.30 -43.27 33.21
CA ALA A 256 8.79 -44.60 33.56
C ALA A 256 9.48 -45.73 32.78
N ALA A 257 9.89 -45.50 31.53
CA ALA A 257 10.56 -46.49 30.67
C ALA A 257 12.06 -46.69 30.98
N ASN A 258 12.69 -45.78 31.75
CA ASN A 258 14.05 -45.96 32.25
C ASN A 258 14.03 -46.83 33.53
N GLU A 259 13.90 -48.14 33.35
CA GLU A 259 13.81 -49.17 34.42
C GLU A 259 15.10 -49.36 35.27
N GLY A 260 16.08 -48.45 35.20
CA GLY A 260 17.41 -48.63 35.82
C GLY A 260 17.82 -47.62 36.90
N GLY A 261 16.99 -46.64 37.24
CA GLY A 261 17.40 -45.53 38.11
C GLY A 261 16.53 -45.36 39.34
N MET A 262 16.74 -46.16 40.39
CA MET A 262 16.11 -45.97 41.71
C MET A 262 16.39 -44.55 42.30
N ALA A 263 17.41 -43.84 41.79
CA ALA A 263 17.72 -42.45 42.13
C ALA A 263 16.89 -41.41 41.33
N GLY A 264 16.32 -41.78 40.18
CA GLY A 264 15.50 -40.90 39.32
C GLY A 264 14.06 -40.76 39.81
N ILE A 265 13.53 -41.80 40.47
CA ILE A 265 12.19 -41.81 41.06
C ILE A 265 12.10 -40.80 42.23
N GLY A 266 13.17 -40.60 43.01
CA GLY A 266 13.22 -39.59 44.08
C GLY A 266 13.24 -38.14 43.57
N ALA A 267 13.91 -37.89 42.44
CA ALA A 267 13.96 -36.57 41.81
C ALA A 267 12.69 -36.25 40.98
N THR A 268 12.10 -37.25 40.32
CA THR A 268 10.86 -37.07 39.53
C THR A 268 9.58 -37.10 40.37
N LEU A 269 9.55 -37.83 41.49
CA LEU A 269 8.52 -37.63 42.51
C LEU A 269 8.76 -36.32 43.28
N GLY A 270 10.01 -35.93 43.55
CA GLY A 270 10.31 -34.63 44.18
C GLY A 270 9.87 -33.44 43.32
N ALA A 271 10.14 -33.48 42.02
CA ALA A 271 9.68 -32.49 41.05
C ALA A 271 8.20 -32.62 40.70
N GLY A 272 7.64 -33.84 40.63
CA GLY A 272 6.22 -34.10 40.39
C GLY A 272 5.33 -33.74 41.59
N VAL A 273 5.85 -33.80 42.81
CA VAL A 273 5.21 -33.30 44.04
C VAL A 273 5.43 -31.80 44.21
N LEU A 274 6.56 -31.23 43.76
CA LEU A 274 6.74 -29.76 43.71
C LEU A 274 5.83 -29.11 42.67
N PHE A 275 5.75 -29.68 41.46
CA PHE A 275 4.84 -29.24 40.40
C PHE A 275 3.39 -29.58 40.75
N GLY A 276 3.14 -30.75 41.35
CA GLY A 276 1.84 -31.17 41.87
C GLY A 276 1.35 -30.28 43.03
N ASN A 277 2.20 -29.88 43.97
CA ASN A 277 1.84 -28.93 45.03
C ASN A 277 1.75 -27.48 44.53
N MET A 278 2.46 -27.11 43.46
CA MET A 278 2.33 -25.78 42.84
C MET A 278 1.07 -25.70 41.97
N MET A 279 0.67 -26.78 41.29
CA MET A 279 -0.62 -26.88 40.60
C MET A 279 -1.78 -27.04 41.60
N ASN A 280 -1.60 -27.78 42.69
CA ASN A 280 -2.62 -27.99 43.72
C ASN A 280 -2.82 -26.72 44.59
N LYS A 281 -1.77 -25.90 44.82
CA LYS A 281 -1.92 -24.56 45.44
C LYS A 281 -2.50 -23.49 44.50
N GLY A 282 -2.56 -23.75 43.19
CA GLY A 282 -3.34 -22.94 42.25
C GLY A 282 -4.81 -23.36 42.14
N PHE A 283 -5.17 -24.54 42.66
CA PHE A 283 -6.50 -25.14 42.51
C PHE A 283 -7.24 -25.41 43.83
N SER A 284 -6.64 -25.12 44.98
CA SER A 284 -7.25 -25.28 46.31
C SER A 284 -7.51 -23.92 46.97
N GLN A 285 -8.48 -23.19 46.44
CA GLN A 285 -9.24 -22.24 47.26
C GLN A 285 -10.48 -22.97 47.78
N PRO A 286 -10.73 -22.98 49.10
CA PRO A 286 -11.89 -23.68 49.66
C PRO A 286 -13.15 -22.89 49.30
N SER A 287 -13.88 -23.39 48.31
CA SER A 287 -15.26 -22.96 48.05
C SER A 287 -16.20 -23.87 48.83
N GLN A 288 -16.80 -23.30 49.86
CA GLN A 288 -17.93 -23.87 50.58
C GLN A 288 -19.06 -24.24 49.59
N PRO A 289 -19.83 -25.30 49.86
CA PRO A 289 -21.00 -25.62 49.06
C PRO A 289 -22.14 -24.66 49.45
N ALA A 290 -22.23 -23.54 48.75
CA ALA A 290 -23.47 -22.80 48.65
C ALA A 290 -24.23 -23.36 47.44
N THR A 291 -25.32 -24.07 47.72
CA THR A 291 -26.37 -24.40 46.75
C THR A 291 -26.82 -23.11 46.07
N SER A 292 -26.32 -22.87 44.87
CA SER A 292 -26.73 -21.74 44.03
C SER A 292 -27.76 -22.26 43.05
N GLU A 293 -29.01 -21.84 43.23
CA GLU A 293 -30.05 -21.98 42.22
C GLU A 293 -29.55 -21.35 40.90
N LYS A 294 -29.76 -22.08 39.81
CA LYS A 294 -29.39 -21.67 38.45
C LYS A 294 -30.66 -21.27 37.70
N VAL A 295 -30.61 -20.16 36.98
CA VAL A 295 -31.69 -19.66 36.12
C VAL A 295 -31.21 -19.55 34.68
N LEU A 296 -32.12 -19.57 33.72
CA LEU A 296 -31.80 -19.46 32.29
C LEU A 296 -31.64 -17.97 31.90
N CYS A 297 -30.57 -17.66 31.19
CA CYS A 297 -30.32 -16.32 30.64
C CYS A 297 -31.45 -15.91 29.68
N PRO A 298 -32.13 -14.76 29.87
CA PRO A 298 -33.20 -14.29 28.99
C PRO A 298 -32.76 -14.04 27.54
N ASN A 299 -31.48 -13.75 27.31
CA ASN A 299 -30.94 -13.36 26.00
C ASN A 299 -30.45 -14.55 25.15
N CYS A 300 -29.87 -15.58 25.77
CA CYS A 300 -29.25 -16.70 25.04
C CYS A 300 -29.61 -18.08 25.58
N ARG A 301 -30.43 -18.15 26.64
CA ARG A 301 -30.88 -19.38 27.31
C ARG A 301 -29.78 -20.25 27.92
N ALA A 302 -28.57 -19.72 28.09
CA ALA A 302 -27.52 -20.40 28.85
C ALA A 302 -27.82 -20.38 30.36
N GLU A 303 -27.43 -21.44 31.09
CA GLU A 303 -27.53 -21.47 32.55
C GLU A 303 -26.61 -20.43 33.18
N ILE A 304 -27.19 -19.55 34.01
CA ILE A 304 -26.47 -18.52 34.77
C ILE A 304 -26.85 -18.64 36.26
N LYS A 305 -25.95 -18.22 37.15
CA LYS A 305 -26.27 -18.11 38.59
C LYS A 305 -27.25 -16.95 38.81
N VAL A 306 -28.15 -17.06 39.79
CA VAL A 306 -29.16 -16.02 40.09
C VAL A 306 -28.56 -14.62 40.30
N ASP A 307 -27.34 -14.53 40.82
CA ASP A 307 -26.65 -13.24 41.07
C ASP A 307 -25.67 -12.82 39.96
N SER A 308 -25.76 -13.43 38.77
CA SER A 308 -24.85 -13.12 37.66
C SER A 308 -25.18 -11.75 37.05
N LYS A 309 -24.27 -10.80 37.24
CA LYS A 309 -24.35 -9.45 36.63
C LYS A 309 -24.26 -9.47 35.08
N PHE A 310 -23.58 -10.47 34.53
CA PHE A 310 -23.40 -10.68 33.10
C PHE A 310 -23.52 -12.16 32.76
N CYS A 311 -24.04 -12.47 31.59
CA CYS A 311 -24.11 -13.85 31.11
C CYS A 311 -22.74 -14.29 30.62
N SER A 312 -22.20 -15.36 31.21
CA SER A 312 -20.89 -15.92 30.85
C SER A 312 -20.80 -16.45 29.42
N ASN A 313 -21.94 -16.69 28.76
CA ASN A 313 -21.97 -17.21 27.40
C ASN A 313 -22.13 -16.12 26.33
N CYS A 314 -23.09 -15.19 26.50
CA CYS A 314 -23.35 -14.15 25.49
C CYS A 314 -22.83 -12.76 25.85
N GLY A 315 -22.23 -12.59 27.03
CA GLY A 315 -21.63 -11.32 27.48
C GLY A 315 -22.62 -10.20 27.82
N LYS A 316 -23.93 -10.40 27.59
CA LYS A 316 -24.95 -9.38 27.88
C LYS A 316 -25.23 -9.28 29.39
N PRO A 317 -25.51 -8.07 29.92
CA PRO A 317 -25.89 -7.89 31.31
C PRO A 317 -27.22 -8.61 31.61
N VAL A 318 -27.34 -9.13 32.81
CA VAL A 318 -28.52 -9.86 33.30
C VAL A 318 -28.80 -9.41 34.74
N GLY A 319 -30.07 -9.16 35.06
CA GLY A 319 -30.48 -8.81 36.43
C GLY A 319 -30.06 -7.42 36.95
N MET A 320 -29.73 -6.46 36.08
CA MET A 320 -29.43 -5.07 36.49
C MET A 320 -30.10 -4.05 35.57
N ASP A 321 -30.47 -2.90 36.15
CA ASP A 321 -30.92 -1.72 35.41
C ASP A 321 -29.85 -1.23 34.45
N THR A 322 -30.17 -1.21 33.16
CA THR A 322 -29.30 -0.72 32.09
C THR A 322 -29.63 0.73 31.73
N THR A 323 -28.62 1.45 31.23
CA THR A 323 -28.74 2.75 30.57
C THR A 323 -28.00 2.70 29.24
N THR A 324 -28.32 3.60 28.31
CA THR A 324 -27.61 3.72 27.05
C THR A 324 -26.32 4.52 27.20
N CYS A 325 -25.23 4.03 26.60
CA CYS A 325 -23.96 4.74 26.54
C CYS A 325 -24.10 6.06 25.78
N VAL A 326 -23.57 7.15 26.33
CA VAL A 326 -23.66 8.50 25.75
C VAL A 326 -22.91 8.68 24.42
N LYS A 327 -22.04 7.73 24.04
CA LYS A 327 -21.21 7.81 22.83
C LYS A 327 -21.61 6.81 21.75
N CYS A 328 -21.80 5.53 22.11
CA CYS A 328 -22.04 4.47 21.12
C CYS A 328 -23.42 3.82 21.23
N ASN A 329 -24.31 4.35 22.08
CA ASN A 329 -25.66 3.83 22.34
C ASN A 329 -25.73 2.37 22.82
N ALA A 330 -24.60 1.73 23.12
CA ALA A 330 -24.60 0.39 23.71
C ALA A 330 -25.25 0.40 25.10
N GLU A 331 -26.03 -0.63 25.41
CA GLU A 331 -26.59 -0.83 26.75
C GLU A 331 -25.47 -1.15 27.74
N ILE A 332 -25.38 -0.35 28.80
CA ILE A 332 -24.39 -0.46 29.87
C ILE A 332 -25.10 -0.41 31.24
N PRO A 333 -24.54 -1.00 32.30
CA PRO A 333 -25.11 -0.85 33.65
C PRO A 333 -25.19 0.61 34.11
N LYS A 334 -26.26 1.01 34.80
CA LYS A 334 -26.55 2.41 35.19
C LYS A 334 -25.45 3.10 36.03
N GLU A 335 -24.59 2.33 36.72
CA GLU A 335 -23.49 2.84 37.56
C GLU A 335 -22.09 2.77 36.90
N SER A 336 -22.02 2.44 35.60
CA SER A 336 -20.74 2.29 34.90
C SER A 336 -20.03 3.64 34.74
N LYS A 337 -18.81 3.80 35.27
CA LYS A 337 -17.98 5.02 35.04
C LYS A 337 -17.40 5.09 33.63
N PHE A 338 -17.25 3.95 32.95
CA PHE A 338 -16.75 3.83 31.58
C PHE A 338 -17.61 2.85 30.79
N CYS A 339 -17.77 3.09 29.48
CA CYS A 339 -18.47 2.18 28.59
C CYS A 339 -17.57 0.98 28.30
N MET A 340 -18.07 -0.22 28.59
CA MET A 340 -17.33 -1.47 28.36
C MET A 340 -17.17 -1.83 26.87
N ASN A 341 -17.96 -1.19 25.99
CA ASN A 341 -17.90 -1.43 24.54
C ASN A 341 -16.98 -0.43 23.80
N CYS A 342 -17.07 0.87 24.10
CA CYS A 342 -16.29 1.90 23.40
C CYS A 342 -15.24 2.62 24.26
N GLY A 343 -15.09 2.25 25.54
CA GLY A 343 -14.13 2.84 26.47
C GLY A 343 -14.44 4.27 26.92
N ALA A 344 -15.52 4.89 26.42
CA ALA A 344 -15.82 6.29 26.73
C ALA A 344 -16.23 6.48 28.20
N PRO A 345 -15.76 7.54 28.89
CA PRO A 345 -16.21 7.86 30.23
C PRO A 345 -17.71 8.20 30.21
N GLN A 346 -18.45 7.64 31.16
CA GLN A 346 -19.89 7.87 31.36
C GLN A 346 -20.15 8.78 32.56
N ILE A 347 -19.07 9.30 33.17
CA ILE A 347 -19.08 10.26 34.26
C ILE A 347 -19.51 11.61 33.69
N LYS A 348 -20.55 12.23 34.28
CA LYS A 348 -21.07 13.52 33.82
C LYS A 348 -20.24 14.72 34.33
N GLU A 349 -19.50 14.56 35.43
CA GLU A 349 -18.78 15.64 36.13
C GLU A 349 -17.48 15.09 36.74
N LYS A 350 -16.39 15.88 36.70
CA LYS A 350 -15.17 15.71 37.52
C LYS A 350 -15.35 16.53 38.81
N ILE A 351 -14.67 16.15 39.90
CA ILE A 351 -14.64 16.96 41.13
C ILE A 351 -13.21 17.43 41.35
N CYS A 352 -13.02 18.73 41.58
CA CYS A 352 -11.72 19.28 41.90
C CYS A 352 -11.24 18.74 43.25
N THR A 353 -10.04 18.15 43.27
CA THR A 353 -9.46 17.54 44.48
C THR A 353 -9.08 18.55 45.56
N GLU A 354 -8.88 19.82 45.19
CA GLU A 354 -8.49 20.88 46.13
C GLU A 354 -9.69 21.62 46.74
N CYS A 355 -10.67 22.04 45.94
CA CYS A 355 -11.79 22.85 46.42
C CYS A 355 -13.15 22.15 46.38
N GLY A 356 -13.22 20.92 45.86
CA GLY A 356 -14.48 20.17 45.74
C GLY A 356 -15.43 20.66 44.65
N ALA A 357 -15.04 21.64 43.83
CA ALA A 357 -15.88 22.18 42.76
C ALA A 357 -16.18 21.13 41.69
N LYS A 358 -17.42 21.12 41.20
CA LYS A 358 -17.87 20.27 40.09
C LYS A 358 -17.40 20.85 38.76
N LEU A 359 -16.70 20.04 37.98
CA LEU A 359 -16.02 20.42 36.76
C LEU A 359 -16.56 19.65 35.57
N SER A 360 -16.58 20.29 34.40
CA SER A 360 -16.86 19.58 33.16
C SER A 360 -15.79 18.52 32.89
N VAL A 361 -16.17 17.42 32.25
CA VAL A 361 -15.27 16.29 31.96
C VAL A 361 -14.05 16.71 31.11
N LYS A 362 -14.17 17.81 30.36
CA LYS A 362 -13.11 18.37 29.51
C LYS A 362 -12.27 19.48 30.17
N ALA A 363 -12.59 19.88 31.40
CA ALA A 363 -11.83 20.91 32.11
C ALA A 363 -10.41 20.41 32.39
N LYS A 364 -9.41 21.21 31.97
CA LYS A 364 -7.98 21.01 32.29
C LYS A 364 -7.55 21.78 33.55
N PHE A 365 -8.33 22.78 33.94
CA PHE A 365 -8.12 23.62 35.12
C PHE A 365 -9.46 23.84 35.82
N CYS A 366 -9.41 23.97 37.15
CA CYS A 366 -10.58 24.27 37.95
C CYS A 366 -10.95 25.74 37.76
N GLY A 367 -12.21 26.02 37.37
CA GLY A 367 -12.69 27.39 37.19
C GLY A 367 -12.75 28.20 38.48
N GLU A 368 -12.87 27.53 39.64
CA GLU A 368 -13.02 28.17 40.96
C GLU A 368 -11.67 28.43 41.65
N CYS A 369 -10.73 27.48 41.60
CA CYS A 369 -9.46 27.58 42.34
C CYS A 369 -8.20 27.60 41.45
N GLY A 370 -8.34 27.48 40.13
CA GLY A 370 -7.23 27.52 39.18
C GLY A 370 -6.35 26.27 39.13
N THR A 371 -6.56 25.29 40.01
CA THR A 371 -5.75 24.06 40.05
C THR A 371 -5.96 23.21 38.80
N PRO A 372 -4.89 22.63 38.19
CA PRO A 372 -5.02 21.69 37.07
C PRO A 372 -5.75 20.39 37.49
N VAL A 373 -6.60 19.83 36.61
CA VAL A 373 -7.61 18.76 36.88
C VAL A 373 -7.86 17.79 35.73
#